data_AF-A0A4T0BWL2-F1
#
_entry.id   AF-A0A4T0BWL2-F1
#
_cell.length_a   1.000
_cell.length_b   1.000
_cell.length_c   1.000
_cell.angle_alpha   90.00
_cell.angle_beta   90.00
_cell.angle_gamma   90.00
#
_symmetry.space_group_name_H-M   'P 1'
#
loop_
_entity.id
_entity.type
_entity.pdbx_description
1 polymer ?
#
loop_
_entity_poly.entity_id
_entity_poly.type
_entity_poly.pdbx_seq_one_letter_code
_entity_poly.pdbx_strand_id
1 'polypeptide(L)'
;MQACWYGNDYGDVDYKHSPLPDQDNSTANSTTDSGTDVGMHLWYASGDTTFQQLGWRHGDKNWTYQQEWDDKNGHAGVGCYSWGKGTTTYVMMVNSHNTAEIWWKDTNINATSTSAHPINQWTNSSVAINNVHPSTSLGYTNAFYAQGMDGWITGYDMVWTSENTTINGSFKVDLRQGIPGTHLSVTTLPDQSGGDSLCVFYQTEGSDIMFATRDLVQGAWTAAALVVPDS
;
A
#
# COMPACT_ATOMS: atom_id res chain seq x y z
N MET A 1 3.79 2.07 -11.43
CA MET A 1 3.47 0.63 -11.53
C MET A 1 3.65 0.03 -10.15
N GLN A 2 2.81 -0.94 -9.77
CA GLN A 2 2.90 -1.64 -8.50
C GLN A 2 2.39 -3.07 -8.67
N ALA A 3 3.05 -4.03 -8.04
CA ALA A 3 2.57 -5.41 -7.97
C ALA A 3 2.29 -5.78 -6.50
N CYS A 4 1.15 -6.41 -6.23
CA CYS A 4 0.88 -7.03 -4.94
C CYS A 4 0.53 -8.49 -5.11
N TRP A 5 1.03 -9.30 -4.18
CA TRP A 5 0.60 -10.67 -4.00
C TRP A 5 -0.87 -10.73 -3.61
N TYR A 6 -1.61 -11.78 -3.95
CA TYR A 6 -2.89 -12.09 -3.32
C TYR A 6 -2.96 -13.60 -3.04
N GLY A 7 -3.65 -13.96 -1.97
CA GLY A 7 -3.57 -15.29 -1.37
C GLY A 7 -2.69 -15.29 -0.12
N ASN A 8 -2.44 -16.47 0.47
CA ASN A 8 -1.73 -16.56 1.75
C ASN A 8 -0.25 -16.12 1.61
N ASP A 9 0.21 -15.38 2.63
CA ASP A 9 1.52 -14.77 2.90
C ASP A 9 2.65 -15.06 1.90
N TYR A 10 2.84 -14.22 0.86
CA TYR A 10 3.97 -14.23 -0.10
C TYR A 10 4.39 -15.61 -0.67
N GLY A 11 3.57 -16.65 -0.53
CA GLY A 11 3.94 -18.03 -0.81
C GLY A 11 4.93 -18.68 0.18
N ASP A 12 5.15 -18.09 1.37
CA ASP A 12 6.03 -18.61 2.43
C ASP A 12 5.26 -18.80 3.75
N VAL A 13 5.04 -20.06 4.12
CA VAL A 13 4.30 -20.47 5.33
C VAL A 13 5.06 -20.17 6.63
N ASP A 14 6.36 -19.89 6.54
CA ASP A 14 7.22 -19.57 7.68
C ASP A 14 7.48 -18.05 7.80
N TYR A 15 6.94 -17.23 6.90
CA TYR A 15 7.11 -15.79 6.91
C TYR A 15 6.44 -15.15 8.13
N LYS A 16 7.21 -14.33 8.86
CA LYS A 16 6.75 -13.57 10.02
C LYS A 16 6.67 -12.09 9.66
N HIS A 17 5.45 -11.56 9.60
CA HIS A 17 5.21 -10.14 9.35
C HIS A 17 5.15 -9.36 10.68
N SER A 18 5.44 -8.06 10.65
CA SER A 18 5.11 -7.12 11.75
C SER A 18 3.59 -7.08 11.98
N PRO A 19 3.07 -6.86 13.21
CA PRO A 19 1.64 -6.92 13.51
C PRO A 19 0.79 -6.14 12.51
N LEU A 20 -0.21 -6.79 11.92
CA LEU A 20 -1.20 -6.09 11.11
C LEU A 20 -2.13 -5.26 12.02
N PRO A 21 -2.71 -4.13 11.54
CA PRO A 21 -3.55 -3.25 12.37
C PRO A 21 -4.71 -3.94 13.13
N ASP A 22 -5.17 -5.11 12.65
CA ASP A 22 -6.28 -5.88 13.22
C ASP A 22 -5.85 -7.29 13.73
N GLN A 23 -4.55 -7.47 14.00
CA GLN A 23 -4.02 -8.74 14.49
C GLN A 23 -3.57 -8.61 15.95
N ASP A 24 -4.16 -9.43 16.81
CA ASP A 24 -3.77 -9.51 18.21
C ASP A 24 -2.33 -10.00 18.33
N ASN A 25 -1.56 -9.37 19.23
CA ASN A 25 -0.10 -9.57 19.41
C ASN A 25 0.26 -11.03 19.76
N SER A 26 -0.73 -11.84 20.13
CA SER A 26 -0.63 -13.27 20.42
C SER A 26 -0.61 -14.18 19.17
N THR A 27 -0.88 -13.63 17.97
CA THR A 27 -1.06 -14.41 16.72
C THR A 27 -0.04 -14.11 15.62
N ALA A 28 1.07 -13.45 15.93
CA ALA A 28 2.15 -13.15 14.97
C ALA A 28 2.89 -14.39 14.41
N ASN A 29 2.31 -15.59 14.46
CA ASN A 29 3.02 -16.86 14.19
C ASN A 29 2.18 -18.01 13.60
N SER A 30 0.92 -17.82 13.15
CA SER A 30 0.26 -18.91 12.43
C SER A 30 -0.85 -18.45 11.50
N THR A 31 -0.58 -18.46 10.20
CA THR A 31 -1.62 -18.41 9.16
C THR A 31 -1.88 -19.84 8.69
N THR A 32 -2.86 -20.51 9.31
CA THR A 32 -3.28 -21.87 8.93
C THR A 32 -4.10 -21.93 7.64
N ASP A 33 -4.09 -20.89 6.80
CA ASP A 33 -4.93 -20.82 5.62
C ASP A 33 -4.23 -21.46 4.41
N SER A 34 -4.53 -22.72 4.15
CA SER A 34 -3.97 -23.49 3.03
C SER A 34 -4.59 -23.09 1.67
N GLY A 35 -4.87 -21.81 1.46
CA GLY A 35 -5.44 -21.29 0.23
C GLY A 35 -4.53 -21.60 -0.95
N THR A 36 -5.04 -22.39 -1.91
CA THR A 36 -4.31 -22.75 -3.13
C THR A 36 -4.48 -21.74 -4.27
N ASP A 37 -5.39 -20.76 -4.10
CA ASP A 37 -5.55 -19.64 -5.03
C ASP A 37 -4.62 -18.51 -4.61
N VAL A 38 -3.38 -18.62 -5.08
CA VAL A 38 -2.33 -17.62 -4.86
C VAL A 38 -1.90 -17.03 -6.21
N GLY A 39 -1.52 -15.76 -6.20
CA GLY A 39 -1.16 -15.07 -7.42
C GLY A 39 -0.67 -13.65 -7.17
N MET A 40 -0.64 -12.87 -8.26
CA MET A 40 -0.22 -11.48 -8.24
C MET A 40 -1.20 -10.63 -9.04
N HIS A 41 -1.41 -9.42 -8.54
CA HIS A 41 -2.01 -8.34 -9.29
C HIS A 41 -0.93 -7.33 -9.65
N LEU A 42 -0.95 -6.86 -10.90
CA LEU A 42 -0.09 -5.81 -11.40
C LEU A 42 -0.95 -4.63 -11.82
N TRP A 43 -0.68 -3.45 -11.28
CA TRP A 43 -1.27 -2.20 -11.71
C TRP A 43 -0.23 -1.31 -12.34
N TYR A 44 -0.53 -0.75 -13.51
CA TYR A 44 0.36 0.15 -14.22
C TYR A 44 -0.44 1.21 -14.97
N ALA A 45 0.17 2.36 -15.18
CA ALA A 45 -0.39 3.40 -16.03
C ALA A 45 -0.35 2.90 -17.48
N SER A 46 -1.51 2.72 -18.09
CA SER A 46 -1.61 2.38 -19.52
C SER A 46 -1.53 3.64 -20.40
N GLY A 47 -1.70 4.82 -19.79
CA GLY A 47 -1.56 6.14 -20.39
C GLY A 47 -1.58 7.23 -19.32
N ASP A 48 -1.53 8.49 -19.75
CA ASP A 48 -1.44 9.65 -18.84
C ASP A 48 -2.66 9.79 -17.92
N THR A 49 -3.82 9.27 -18.35
CA THR A 49 -5.08 9.38 -17.59
C THR A 49 -5.70 8.04 -17.19
N THR A 50 -4.99 6.93 -17.39
CA THR A 50 -5.56 5.59 -17.29
C THR A 50 -4.64 4.61 -16.58
N PHE A 51 -5.22 3.74 -15.76
CA PHE A 51 -4.53 2.58 -15.16
C PHE A 51 -5.17 1.27 -15.59
N GLN A 52 -4.37 0.23 -15.74
CA GLN A 52 -4.82 -1.12 -15.98
C GLN A 52 -4.35 -2.07 -14.89
N GLN A 53 -5.16 -3.09 -14.61
CA GLN A 53 -4.83 -4.23 -13.77
C GLN A 53 -4.66 -5.48 -14.62
N LEU A 54 -3.56 -6.19 -14.39
CA LEU A 54 -3.40 -7.58 -14.79
C LEU A 54 -3.45 -8.49 -13.56
N GLY A 55 -3.95 -9.70 -13.75
CA GLY A 55 -3.90 -10.79 -12.79
C GLY A 55 -3.09 -11.95 -13.34
N TRP A 56 -2.29 -12.57 -12.48
CA TRP A 56 -1.62 -13.82 -12.74
C TRP A 56 -1.89 -14.75 -11.56
N ARG A 57 -2.27 -16.00 -11.81
CA ARG A 57 -2.37 -17.04 -10.78
C ARG A 57 -1.17 -17.98 -10.87
N HIS A 58 -0.81 -18.58 -9.75
CA HIS A 58 0.17 -19.64 -9.74
C HIS A 58 -0.25 -20.78 -10.70
N GLY A 59 0.66 -21.13 -11.61
CA GLY A 59 0.40 -22.12 -12.67
C GLY A 59 -0.10 -21.53 -13.99
N ASP A 60 -0.53 -20.27 -14.02
CA ASP A 60 -0.88 -19.59 -15.28
C ASP A 60 0.38 -19.32 -16.12
N LYS A 61 0.23 -19.46 -17.43
CA LYS A 61 1.33 -19.17 -18.37
C LYS A 61 1.48 -17.68 -18.68
N ASN A 62 0.40 -16.91 -18.54
CA ASN A 62 0.32 -15.52 -18.97
C ASN A 62 -0.40 -14.66 -17.92
N TRP A 63 -0.05 -13.38 -17.88
CA TRP A 63 -0.86 -12.36 -17.23
C TRP A 63 -2.16 -12.14 -18.01
N THR A 64 -3.24 -11.90 -17.30
CA THR A 64 -4.58 -11.69 -17.88
C THR A 64 -5.09 -10.30 -17.51
N TYR A 65 -5.67 -9.59 -18.46
CA TYR A 65 -6.35 -8.32 -18.20
C TYR A 65 -7.53 -8.53 -17.24
N GLN A 66 -7.69 -7.60 -16.29
CA GLN A 66 -8.75 -7.65 -15.27
C GLN A 66 -9.64 -6.42 -15.29
N GLN A 67 -9.05 -5.22 -15.23
CA GLN A 67 -9.77 -3.97 -15.05
C GLN A 67 -8.98 -2.78 -15.63
N GLU A 68 -9.71 -1.76 -16.06
CA GLU A 68 -9.17 -0.44 -16.41
C GLU A 68 -9.87 0.64 -15.57
N TRP A 69 -9.12 1.68 -15.18
CA TRP A 69 -9.63 2.86 -14.51
C TRP A 69 -9.31 4.08 -15.36
N ASP A 70 -10.34 4.85 -15.66
CA ASP A 70 -10.24 6.17 -16.24
C ASP A 70 -10.14 7.25 -15.15
N ASP A 71 -9.87 8.48 -15.59
CA ASP A 71 -9.75 9.67 -14.74
C ASP A 71 -8.73 9.48 -13.60
N LYS A 72 -7.61 8.83 -13.95
CA LYS A 72 -6.47 8.66 -13.07
C LYS A 72 -5.32 9.55 -13.49
N ASN A 73 -4.33 9.71 -12.62
CA ASN A 73 -3.10 10.41 -12.95
C ASN A 73 -2.00 9.37 -13.21
N GLY A 74 -1.75 9.07 -14.48
CA GLY A 74 -0.78 8.08 -14.93
C GLY A 74 0.68 8.39 -14.55
N HIS A 75 0.96 9.61 -14.09
CA HIS A 75 2.28 10.02 -13.59
C HIS A 75 2.44 9.80 -12.08
N ALA A 76 1.38 9.41 -11.37
CA ALA A 76 1.43 9.06 -9.96
C ALA A 76 1.76 7.57 -9.75
N GLY A 77 2.17 7.24 -8.53
CA GLY A 77 2.31 5.88 -8.07
C GLY A 77 0.95 5.19 -7.87
N VAL A 78 1.02 3.88 -7.63
CA VAL A 78 -0.10 3.05 -7.18
C VAL A 78 0.31 2.36 -5.90
N GLY A 79 -0.58 2.35 -4.91
CA GLY A 79 -0.45 1.50 -3.73
C GLY A 79 -1.38 0.31 -3.85
N CYS A 80 -1.06 -0.79 -3.19
CA CYS A 80 -2.00 -1.90 -3.03
C CYS A 80 -1.79 -2.58 -1.67
N TYR A 81 -2.86 -3.24 -1.20
CA TYR A 81 -2.90 -3.95 0.06
C TYR A 81 -3.84 -5.15 -0.07
N SER A 82 -3.35 -6.35 0.28
CA SER A 82 -4.02 -7.62 -0.03
C SER A 82 -3.73 -8.74 0.97
N TRP A 83 -2.88 -8.49 1.98
CA TRP A 83 -2.45 -9.49 2.96
C TRP A 83 -3.22 -9.39 4.29
N GLY A 84 -4.23 -8.53 4.37
CA GLY A 84 -5.14 -8.49 5.52
C GLY A 84 -5.97 -9.77 5.64
N LYS A 85 -6.51 -10.03 6.84
CA LYS A 85 -7.47 -11.13 7.04
C LYS A 85 -8.66 -10.96 6.11
N GLY A 86 -9.04 -12.04 5.43
CA GLY A 86 -10.23 -12.10 4.58
C GLY A 86 -9.88 -12.13 3.09
N THR A 87 -10.82 -11.66 2.28
CA THR A 87 -10.86 -11.82 0.82
C THR A 87 -10.86 -10.49 0.08
N THR A 88 -10.71 -9.38 0.83
CA THR A 88 -10.75 -8.03 0.28
C THR A 88 -9.35 -7.58 -0.11
N THR A 89 -9.21 -7.16 -1.37
CA THR A 89 -8.01 -6.47 -1.88
C THR A 89 -8.30 -4.99 -2.04
N TYR A 90 -7.29 -4.16 -1.77
CA TYR A 90 -7.34 -2.71 -1.92
C TYR A 90 -6.30 -2.24 -2.93
N VAL A 91 -6.65 -1.19 -3.67
CA VAL A 91 -5.74 -0.43 -4.52
C VAL A 91 -5.93 1.05 -4.29
N MET A 92 -4.84 1.78 -4.23
CA MET A 92 -4.80 3.22 -4.02
C MET A 92 -4.24 3.87 -5.26
N MET A 93 -4.99 4.82 -5.82
CA MET A 93 -4.63 5.52 -7.06
C MET A 93 -4.90 7.00 -6.92
N VAL A 94 -4.10 7.83 -7.59
CA VAL A 94 -4.34 9.28 -7.66
C VAL A 94 -5.22 9.59 -8.87
N ASN A 95 -6.28 10.37 -8.67
CA ASN A 95 -7.13 10.85 -9.75
C ASN A 95 -6.57 12.12 -10.42
N SER A 96 -7.22 12.58 -11.50
CA SER A 96 -6.81 13.78 -12.24
C SER A 96 -6.85 15.10 -11.43
N HIS A 97 -7.51 15.07 -10.27
CA HIS A 97 -7.65 16.21 -9.36
C HIS A 97 -6.62 16.19 -8.22
N ASN A 98 -5.59 15.34 -8.30
CA ASN A 98 -4.58 15.16 -7.26
C ASN A 98 -5.17 14.72 -5.92
N THR A 99 -6.15 13.82 -5.98
CA THR A 99 -6.73 13.15 -4.82
C THR A 99 -6.37 11.67 -4.89
N ALA A 100 -5.74 11.15 -3.83
CA ALA A 100 -5.58 9.71 -3.68
C ALA A 100 -6.91 9.10 -3.22
N GLU A 101 -7.40 8.16 -4.01
CA GLU A 101 -8.61 7.39 -3.78
C GLU A 101 -8.27 5.97 -3.35
N ILE A 102 -9.15 5.37 -2.56
CA ILE A 102 -9.04 3.97 -2.15
C ILE A 102 -10.16 3.18 -2.78
N TRP A 103 -9.79 2.12 -3.47
CA TRP A 103 -10.69 1.17 -4.11
C TRP A 103 -10.50 -0.18 -3.46
N TRP A 104 -11.59 -0.95 -3.33
CA TRP A 104 -11.58 -2.27 -2.74
C TRP A 104 -12.38 -3.26 -3.60
N LYS A 105 -12.05 -4.55 -3.48
CA LYS A 105 -12.76 -5.66 -4.12
C LYS A 105 -12.75 -6.85 -3.17
N ASP A 106 -13.92 -7.31 -2.75
CA ASP A 106 -14.06 -8.56 -2.02
C ASP A 106 -14.27 -9.72 -3.00
N THR A 107 -13.51 -10.80 -2.84
CA THR A 107 -13.57 -12.00 -3.68
C THR A 107 -14.32 -13.18 -3.03
N ASN A 108 -14.94 -12.99 -1.86
CA ASN A 108 -15.68 -14.03 -1.16
C ASN A 108 -16.93 -14.49 -1.92
N ILE A 109 -16.79 -15.54 -2.72
CA ILE A 109 -17.89 -16.15 -3.50
C ILE A 109 -18.99 -16.78 -2.64
N ASN A 110 -18.76 -16.99 -1.34
CA ASN A 110 -19.75 -17.53 -0.41
C ASN A 110 -20.58 -16.43 0.27
N ALA A 111 -20.19 -15.16 0.14
CA ALA A 111 -20.93 -14.02 0.67
C ALA A 111 -22.07 -13.60 -0.26
N THR A 112 -23.14 -13.06 0.32
CA THR A 112 -24.25 -12.48 -0.45
C THR A 112 -23.87 -11.10 -0.96
N SER A 113 -23.80 -10.94 -2.27
CA SER A 113 -23.58 -9.63 -2.90
C SER A 113 -24.77 -8.70 -2.69
N THR A 114 -24.50 -7.46 -2.25
CA THR A 114 -25.50 -6.39 -2.12
C THR A 114 -25.05 -5.14 -2.86
N SER A 115 -25.90 -4.12 -2.96
CA SER A 115 -25.51 -2.84 -3.56
C SER A 115 -24.51 -2.05 -2.70
N ALA A 116 -24.57 -2.21 -1.38
CA ALA A 116 -23.62 -1.57 -0.46
C ALA A 116 -22.29 -2.34 -0.38
N HIS A 117 -22.35 -3.65 -0.58
CA HIS A 117 -21.20 -4.54 -0.54
C HIS A 117 -21.24 -5.51 -1.73
N PRO A 118 -20.80 -5.08 -2.92
CA PRO A 118 -20.78 -5.94 -4.09
C PRO A 118 -19.58 -6.90 -4.05
N ILE A 119 -19.83 -8.17 -4.41
CA ILE A 119 -18.78 -9.20 -4.49
C ILE A 119 -18.18 -9.22 -5.90
N ASN A 120 -16.87 -9.41 -5.97
CA ASN A 120 -16.07 -9.46 -7.19
C ASN A 120 -16.13 -8.20 -8.07
N GLN A 121 -16.41 -7.05 -7.46
CA GLN A 121 -16.45 -5.76 -8.14
C GLN A 121 -15.56 -4.74 -7.43
N TRP A 122 -14.75 -4.01 -8.20
CA TRP A 122 -14.00 -2.86 -7.68
C TRP A 122 -14.96 -1.73 -7.31
N THR A 123 -14.88 -1.29 -6.07
CA THR A 123 -15.74 -0.26 -5.48
C THR A 123 -14.88 0.78 -4.78
N ASN A 124 -15.20 2.06 -4.98
CA ASN A 124 -14.51 3.14 -4.28
C ASN A 124 -15.00 3.19 -2.82
N SER A 125 -14.10 3.31 -1.85
CA SER A 125 -14.45 3.37 -0.42
C SER A 125 -14.99 4.74 0.02
N SER A 126 -15.01 5.74 -0.86
CA SER A 126 -15.28 7.15 -0.58
C SER A 126 -14.21 7.86 0.26
N VAL A 127 -13.16 7.16 0.71
CA VAL A 127 -12.01 7.80 1.35
C VAL A 127 -11.19 8.53 0.30
N ALA A 128 -10.91 9.80 0.58
CA ALA A 128 -10.18 10.70 -0.30
C ALA A 128 -9.11 11.45 0.47
N ILE A 129 -7.87 11.40 -0.04
CA ILE A 129 -6.75 12.20 0.45
C ILE A 129 -6.45 13.26 -0.59
N ASN A 130 -6.93 14.47 -0.34
CA ASN A 130 -6.81 15.59 -1.26
C ASN A 130 -5.42 16.22 -1.19
N ASN A 131 -5.04 16.94 -2.25
CA ASN A 131 -3.82 17.73 -2.32
C ASN A 131 -2.54 16.89 -2.19
N VAL A 132 -2.53 15.68 -2.74
CA VAL A 132 -1.29 14.91 -2.90
C VAL A 132 -0.46 15.48 -4.06
N HIS A 133 0.84 15.25 -4.06
CA HIS A 133 1.69 15.67 -5.17
C HIS A 133 1.29 14.91 -6.46
N PRO A 134 1.19 15.54 -7.64
CA PRO A 134 0.75 14.89 -8.87
C PRO A 134 1.61 13.68 -9.30
N SER A 135 2.89 13.67 -8.93
CA SER A 135 3.80 12.55 -9.17
C SER A 135 4.17 11.82 -7.87
N THR A 136 3.31 11.88 -6.85
CA THR A 136 3.57 11.15 -5.60
C THR A 136 3.70 9.67 -5.88
N SER A 137 4.72 9.03 -5.30
CA SER A 137 4.66 7.59 -5.10
C SER A 137 3.67 7.26 -3.99
N LEU A 138 3.17 6.02 -3.98
CA LEU A 138 2.21 5.53 -3.00
C LEU A 138 2.75 4.23 -2.41
N GLY A 139 2.67 4.08 -1.09
CA GLY A 139 3.17 2.88 -0.41
C GLY A 139 2.34 2.55 0.82
N TYR A 140 2.14 1.27 1.09
CA TYR A 140 1.45 0.81 2.30
C TYR A 140 2.25 -0.30 2.98
N THR A 141 2.28 -0.26 4.31
CA THR A 141 2.81 -1.32 5.17
C THR A 141 1.88 -1.46 6.38
N ASN A 142 2.01 -0.56 7.35
CA ASN A 142 1.10 -0.39 8.48
C ASN A 142 0.33 0.94 8.42
N ALA A 143 0.92 1.94 7.78
CA ALA A 143 0.27 3.18 7.39
C ALA A 143 0.35 3.34 5.86
N PHE A 144 -0.59 4.08 5.30
CA PHE A 144 -0.54 4.49 3.89
C PHE A 144 0.27 5.77 3.76
N TYR A 145 1.19 5.82 2.81
CA TYR A 145 2.08 6.97 2.63
C TYR A 145 1.89 7.61 1.27
N ALA A 146 1.86 8.94 1.28
CA ALA A 146 1.90 9.78 0.09
C ALA A 146 2.71 11.06 0.39
N GLN A 147 3.24 11.67 -0.66
CA GLN A 147 3.79 13.02 -0.60
C GLN A 147 2.66 14.03 -0.85
N GLY A 148 2.52 15.00 0.06
CA GLY A 148 1.61 16.13 -0.13
C GLY A 148 2.16 17.15 -1.15
N MET A 149 1.30 18.03 -1.66
CA MET A 149 1.76 19.20 -2.44
C MET A 149 2.71 20.11 -1.66
N ASP A 150 2.68 20.04 -0.32
CA ASP A 150 3.60 20.73 0.58
C ASP A 150 4.97 20.03 0.69
N GLY A 151 5.25 18.99 -0.10
CA GLY A 151 6.52 18.25 -0.14
C GLY A 151 6.74 17.30 1.04
N TRP A 152 5.86 17.31 2.05
CA TRP A 152 5.97 16.43 3.20
C TRP A 152 5.48 15.03 2.88
N ILE A 153 6.21 14.03 3.35
CA ILE A 153 5.73 12.64 3.34
C ILE A 153 4.79 12.48 4.53
N THR A 154 3.55 12.09 4.28
CA THR A 154 2.52 11.91 5.29
C THR A 154 2.09 10.44 5.33
N GLY A 155 2.13 9.85 6.51
CA GLY A 155 1.52 8.56 6.80
C GLY A 155 0.07 8.75 7.27
N TYR A 156 -0.82 7.87 6.84
CA TYR A 156 -2.24 7.84 7.16
C TYR A 156 -2.57 6.52 7.83
N ASP A 157 -3.20 6.58 9.00
CA ASP A 157 -3.64 5.42 9.77
C ASP A 157 -4.95 4.91 9.19
N MET A 158 -4.85 3.92 8.32
CA MET A 158 -5.98 3.35 7.58
C MET A 158 -6.66 2.26 8.40
N VAL A 159 -7.99 2.29 8.44
CA VAL A 159 -8.82 1.15 8.88
C VAL A 159 -9.43 0.51 7.64
N TRP A 160 -9.11 -0.75 7.39
CA TRP A 160 -9.46 -1.44 6.14
C TRP A 160 -10.69 -2.33 6.29
N THR A 161 -11.86 -1.80 5.94
CA THR A 161 -13.15 -2.48 6.14
C THR A 161 -14.10 -2.27 4.96
N SER A 162 -13.59 -2.47 3.74
CA SER A 162 -14.34 -2.37 2.48
C SER A 162 -15.07 -1.01 2.38
N GLU A 163 -16.40 -1.00 2.28
CA GLU A 163 -17.23 0.20 2.25
C GLU A 163 -17.14 1.08 3.52
N ASN A 164 -16.65 0.52 4.63
CA ASN A 164 -16.48 1.23 5.89
C ASN A 164 -15.03 1.68 6.14
N THR A 165 -14.15 1.59 5.13
CA THR A 165 -12.76 2.01 5.25
C THR A 165 -12.69 3.47 5.72
N THR A 166 -11.80 3.78 6.68
CA THR A 166 -11.62 5.14 7.22
C THR A 166 -10.14 5.50 7.40
N ILE A 167 -9.88 6.79 7.62
CA ILE A 167 -8.60 7.31 8.12
C ILE A 167 -8.82 7.71 9.57
N ASN A 168 -8.12 7.06 10.50
CA ASN A 168 -8.21 7.35 11.94
C ASN A 168 -7.20 8.40 12.41
N GLY A 169 -6.23 8.74 11.57
CA GLY A 169 -5.15 9.65 11.93
C GLY A 169 -4.20 9.88 10.76
N SER A 170 -3.33 10.88 10.91
CA SER A 170 -2.21 11.07 10.01
C SER A 170 -1.03 11.68 10.77
N PHE A 171 0.17 11.47 10.24
CA PHE A 171 1.40 11.99 10.82
C PHE A 171 2.41 12.29 9.71
N LYS A 172 3.20 13.35 9.90
CA LYS A 172 4.29 13.67 8.98
C LYS A 172 5.54 12.85 9.33
N VAL A 173 6.31 12.49 8.31
CA VAL A 173 7.72 12.12 8.47
C VAL A 173 8.50 13.41 8.71
N ASP A 174 8.45 13.90 9.95
CA ASP A 174 8.87 15.25 10.34
C ASP A 174 10.39 15.35 10.55
N LEU A 175 11.12 15.15 9.45
CA LEU A 175 12.58 15.24 9.40
C LEU A 175 13.01 16.24 8.34
N ARG A 176 12.59 16.01 7.10
CA ARG A 176 12.86 16.86 5.95
C ARG A 176 11.80 16.60 4.88
N GLN A 177 11.45 17.64 4.13
CA GLN A 177 10.64 17.47 2.93
C GLN A 177 11.39 16.63 1.90
N GLY A 178 10.67 15.74 1.23
CA GLY A 178 11.22 15.04 0.08
C GLY A 178 11.30 15.98 -1.12
N ILE A 179 12.17 15.66 -2.08
CA ILE A 179 12.10 16.33 -3.38
C ILE A 179 10.71 16.10 -3.99
N PRO A 180 10.11 17.08 -4.69
CA PRO A 180 8.81 16.90 -5.32
C PRO A 180 8.81 15.71 -6.29
N GLY A 181 7.88 14.78 -6.09
CA GLY A 181 7.79 13.54 -6.88
C GLY A 181 8.82 12.47 -6.50
N THR A 182 9.44 12.56 -5.33
CA THR A 182 10.36 11.50 -4.86
C THR A 182 9.69 10.13 -4.92
N HIS A 183 10.48 9.12 -5.32
CA HIS A 183 10.03 7.75 -5.14
C HIS A 183 9.95 7.42 -3.64
N LEU A 184 8.88 6.74 -3.24
CA LEU A 184 8.66 6.29 -1.87
C LEU A 184 8.76 4.77 -1.84
N SER A 185 9.58 4.25 -0.94
CA SER A 185 9.51 2.84 -0.53
C SER A 185 9.24 2.82 0.97
N VAL A 186 8.31 1.98 1.40
CA VAL A 186 7.95 1.87 2.81
C VAL A 186 7.90 0.41 3.21
N THR A 187 8.28 0.14 4.45
CA THR A 187 8.20 -1.18 5.06
C THR A 187 8.08 -1.03 6.57
N THR A 188 7.74 -2.11 7.24
CA THR A 188 7.84 -2.21 8.69
C THR A 188 8.82 -3.33 9.00
N LEU A 189 9.73 -3.10 9.93
CA LEU A 189 10.76 -4.08 10.31
C LEU A 189 10.76 -4.29 11.83
N PRO A 190 10.94 -5.53 12.31
CA PRO A 190 11.17 -5.78 13.73
C PRO A 190 12.39 -5.01 14.23
N ASP A 191 12.29 -4.44 15.42
CA ASP A 191 13.39 -3.73 16.07
C ASP A 191 14.11 -4.57 17.12
N GLN A 192 15.28 -4.10 17.55
CA GLN A 192 16.12 -4.79 18.52
C GLN A 192 15.53 -4.86 19.94
N SER A 193 14.50 -4.06 20.23
CA SER A 193 13.80 -4.05 21.52
C SER A 193 12.65 -5.06 21.58
N GLY A 194 12.35 -5.73 20.46
CA GLY A 194 11.25 -6.67 20.32
C GLY A 194 9.94 -6.03 19.87
N GLY A 195 9.98 -4.76 19.44
CA GLY A 195 8.88 -4.06 18.77
C GLY A 195 9.04 -4.06 17.25
N ASP A 196 8.36 -3.14 16.59
CA ASP A 196 8.43 -2.93 15.15
C ASP A 196 8.63 -1.45 14.83
N SER A 197 9.33 -1.17 13.74
CA SER A 197 9.64 0.18 13.29
C SER A 197 9.11 0.45 11.89
N LEU A 198 8.43 1.57 11.73
CA LEU A 198 8.05 2.13 10.42
C LEU A 198 9.30 2.64 9.72
N CYS A 199 9.52 2.18 8.51
CA CYS A 199 10.69 2.48 7.71
C CYS A 199 10.25 3.15 6.41
N VAL A 200 10.72 4.37 6.16
CA VAL A 200 10.37 5.18 4.99
C VAL A 200 11.63 5.59 4.26
N PHE A 201 11.71 5.27 2.98
CA PHE A 201 12.82 5.59 2.09
C PHE A 201 12.37 6.60 1.03
N TYR A 202 13.09 7.70 0.92
CA TYR A 202 12.80 8.79 -0.03
C TYR A 202 14.06 9.61 -0.29
N GLN A 203 14.01 10.55 -1.24
CA GLN A 203 15.15 11.40 -1.59
C GLN A 203 14.92 12.83 -1.10
N THR A 204 15.97 13.50 -0.64
CA THR A 204 15.92 14.90 -0.17
C THR A 204 16.83 15.83 -0.97
N GLU A 205 17.80 15.28 -1.70
CA GLU A 205 18.82 15.98 -2.49
C GLU A 205 19.00 15.35 -3.89
N GLY A 206 18.29 14.26 -4.19
CA GLY A 206 18.17 13.63 -5.53
C GLY A 206 19.27 12.62 -5.88
N SER A 207 20.41 12.67 -5.19
CA SER A 207 21.46 11.64 -5.23
C SER A 207 21.52 10.79 -3.97
N ASP A 208 20.75 11.17 -2.95
CA ASP A 208 20.64 10.48 -1.67
C ASP A 208 19.49 9.47 -1.69
N ILE A 209 19.56 8.53 -0.74
CA ILE A 209 18.39 7.82 -0.22
C ILE A 209 18.37 8.08 1.28
N MET A 210 17.38 8.83 1.74
CA MET A 210 17.10 9.05 3.15
C MET A 210 16.34 7.84 3.70
N PHE A 211 16.90 7.18 4.71
CA PHE A 211 16.18 6.21 5.52
C PHE A 211 15.66 6.91 6.77
N ALA A 212 14.34 7.07 6.87
CA ALA A 212 13.65 7.57 8.05
C ALA A 212 12.98 6.41 8.79
N THR A 213 13.16 6.37 10.11
CA THR A 213 12.57 5.34 10.96
C THR A 213 12.01 5.91 12.26
N ARG A 214 10.91 5.31 12.72
CA ARG A 214 10.38 5.47 14.08
C ARG A 214 9.72 4.17 14.52
N ASP A 215 9.57 3.99 15.83
CA ASP A 215 8.75 2.91 16.38
C ASP A 215 7.30 3.01 15.88
N LEU A 216 6.69 1.84 15.68
CA LEU A 216 5.36 1.66 15.08
C LEU A 216 4.27 2.38 15.87
N VAL A 217 4.35 2.37 17.20
CA VAL A 217 3.33 2.91 18.09
C VAL A 217 3.60 4.38 18.37
N GLN A 218 4.82 4.73 18.76
CA GLN A 218 5.16 6.08 19.17
C GLN A 218 6.67 6.36 19.14
N GLY A 219 7.05 7.60 18.86
CA GLY A 219 8.44 8.00 18.96
C GLY A 219 8.75 9.16 18.03
N ALA A 220 9.91 9.77 18.25
CA ALA A 220 10.45 10.72 17.31
C ALA A 220 10.97 10.00 16.07
N TRP A 221 10.80 10.61 14.90
CA TRP A 221 11.49 10.16 13.71
C TRP A 221 13.01 10.37 13.87
N THR A 222 13.76 9.41 13.35
CA THR A 222 15.21 9.51 13.18
C THR A 222 15.55 9.17 11.74
N ALA A 223 16.70 9.68 11.25
CA ALA A 223 17.07 9.50 9.85
C ALA A 223 18.57 9.29 9.67
N ALA A 224 18.93 8.51 8.66
CA ALA A 224 20.29 8.37 8.17
C ALA A 224 20.33 8.30 6.64
N ALA A 225 21.25 9.04 6.01
CA ALA A 225 21.46 8.92 4.57
C ALA A 225 22.13 7.57 4.29
N LEU A 226 21.56 6.81 3.38
CA LEU A 226 22.12 5.53 2.97
C LEU A 226 23.17 5.76 1.88
N VAL A 227 24.30 5.10 2.04
CA VAL A 227 25.30 5.01 0.98
C VAL A 227 24.80 3.98 -0.03
N VAL A 228 24.53 4.43 -1.25
CA VAL A 228 24.33 3.52 -2.37
C VAL A 228 25.71 2.95 -2.72
N PRO A 229 25.95 1.63 -2.60
CA PRO A 229 27.25 1.06 -2.89
C PRO A 229 27.65 1.35 -4.34
N ASP A 230 28.88 1.80 -4.55
CA ASP A 230 29.48 1.79 -5.89
C ASP A 230 29.61 0.32 -6.32
N SER A 231 29.08 0.00 -7.50
CA SER A 231 29.03 -1.33 -8.10
C SER A 231 30.37 -2.06 -8.14
#